data_AF-A0A843I4G9-F1
#
_entry.id   AF-A0A843I4G9-F1
#
_cell.length_a   1.000
_cell.length_b   1.000
_cell.length_c   1.000
_cell.angle_alpha   90.00
_cell.angle_beta   90.00
_cell.angle_gamma   90.00
#
_symmetry.space_group_name_H-M   'P 1'
#
loop_
_entity.id
_entity.type
_entity.pdbx_description
1 polymer ?
#
loop_
_entity_poly.entity_id
_entity_poly.type
_entity_poly.pdbx_seq_one_letter_code
_entity_poly.pdbx_strand_id
1 'polypeptide(L)'
;MMRFELHARFTLSSDVSGLSKEFETFINQTNESILRKGPEKLAVIEKFSIEKTLLSLFITSEGTLRPHNALLQIKNALSKELGKTHHIGVRNITVEDYTISFDLPRESLKEVSIPFATVTVQGKQATMVLSDVSEEFLRGNYIDRMMNRVKEKVENQYYEGKAEFWKLIWKSDEKPPVWMKDPTPEMENLGWLKQGPTKGKWFYRPQAAAILKTMEQIAIQEVLRPLGFQEVIESHIKPFDIWLKTGHMEGMPYEFYYVAEPKTRDAKDWERFIDLTKITKEVPVEELQKNLSPPTAGICYAQCPMIYWSFKGKTIAESSLPVMVYDKTAISARYESGGRHGIERVDEFHRIEPVYIGTREQLLSLREKLLERYRHVFNDIFDLEWRMAWVTPWYMQQAGKIGDESTQDTGTIDFEAYMPYRGSRQDSEWLEFQNLSILGDKYISAFNIKSQRSELWSGCSGIGLQRWTTAFLAQKGLNPEKWPEGFRKYLDRLPEGIQFL
;
A
#
# COMPACT_ATOMS: atom_id res chain seq x y z
N MET A 1 -0.38 -10.44 29.73
CA MET A 1 -1.72 -10.47 30.27
C MET A 1 -2.63 -9.57 29.44
N MET A 2 -3.90 -9.93 29.29
CA MET A 2 -4.91 -9.11 28.62
C MET A 2 -6.14 -9.06 29.50
N ARG A 3 -6.57 -7.86 29.87
CA ARG A 3 -7.69 -7.60 30.76
C ARG A 3 -8.58 -6.52 30.16
N PHE A 4 -9.89 -6.73 30.29
CA PHE A 4 -10.92 -5.87 29.75
C PHE A 4 -11.89 -5.52 30.87
N GLU A 5 -12.24 -4.25 31.00
CA GLU A 5 -13.24 -3.74 31.94
C GLU A 5 -14.21 -2.86 31.15
N LEU A 6 -15.40 -3.40 30.90
CA LEU A 6 -16.39 -2.82 30.01
C LEU A 6 -17.62 -2.38 30.84
N HIS A 7 -17.95 -1.10 30.75
CA HIS A 7 -19.21 -0.57 31.26
C HIS A 7 -20.18 -0.32 30.10
N ALA A 8 -21.16 -1.20 29.96
CA ALA A 8 -22.14 -1.14 28.87
C ALA A 8 -23.52 -0.77 29.40
N ARG A 9 -24.26 0.02 28.63
CA ARG A 9 -25.64 0.42 28.91
C ARG A 9 -26.56 -0.07 27.80
N PHE A 10 -27.61 -0.76 28.20
CA PHE A 10 -28.70 -1.22 27.35
C PHE A 10 -29.89 -0.29 27.55
N THR A 11 -30.39 0.29 26.46
CA THR A 11 -31.64 1.06 26.47
C THR A 11 -32.80 0.16 26.09
N LEU A 12 -33.80 0.05 26.95
CA LEU A 12 -34.96 -0.82 26.79
C LEU A 12 -36.19 -0.02 26.36
N SER A 13 -37.21 -0.71 25.84
CA SER A 13 -38.41 -0.06 25.32
C SER A 13 -39.38 0.45 26.39
N SER A 14 -39.28 -0.05 27.60
CA SER A 14 -40.19 0.20 28.72
C SER A 14 -39.42 0.23 30.04
N ASP A 15 -40.07 0.71 31.11
CA ASP A 15 -39.52 0.70 32.46
C ASP A 15 -39.35 -0.75 32.96
N VAL A 16 -38.17 -1.06 33.48
CA VAL A 16 -37.78 -2.37 33.98
C VAL A 16 -37.32 -2.36 35.44
N SER A 17 -37.55 -1.27 36.17
CA SER A 17 -37.16 -1.14 37.58
C SER A 17 -37.78 -2.20 38.50
N GLY A 18 -38.87 -2.85 38.08
CA GLY A 18 -39.51 -3.96 38.82
C GLY A 18 -38.94 -5.36 38.56
N LEU A 19 -37.98 -5.53 37.64
CA LEU A 19 -37.53 -6.84 37.14
C LEU A 19 -36.17 -7.30 37.70
N SER A 20 -35.76 -6.80 38.87
CA SER A 20 -34.40 -7.05 39.40
C SER A 20 -34.07 -8.54 39.57
N LYS A 21 -35.03 -9.38 40.01
CA LYS A 21 -34.80 -10.82 40.21
C LYS A 21 -34.62 -11.57 38.89
N GLU A 22 -35.35 -11.16 37.87
CA GLU A 22 -35.25 -11.69 36.51
C GLU A 22 -33.88 -11.36 35.92
N PHE A 23 -33.40 -10.12 36.10
CA PHE A 23 -32.04 -9.75 35.68
C PHE A 23 -30.95 -10.49 36.46
N GLU A 24 -31.09 -10.70 37.77
CA GLU A 24 -30.16 -11.53 38.55
C GLU A 24 -30.07 -12.95 37.97
N THR A 25 -31.22 -13.55 37.67
CA THR A 25 -31.31 -14.89 37.08
C THR A 25 -30.66 -14.92 35.70
N PHE A 26 -30.99 -13.95 34.84
CA PHE A 26 -30.43 -13.81 33.50
C PHE A 26 -28.90 -13.62 33.53
N ILE A 27 -28.38 -12.80 34.44
CA ILE A 27 -26.94 -12.53 34.58
C ILE A 27 -26.21 -13.78 35.05
N ASN A 28 -26.76 -14.51 36.04
CA ASN A 28 -26.17 -15.77 36.48
C ASN A 28 -26.11 -16.80 35.35
N GLN A 29 -27.18 -16.94 34.57
CA GLN A 29 -27.19 -17.82 33.39
C GLN A 29 -26.19 -17.36 32.32
N THR A 30 -26.09 -16.05 32.08
CA THR A 30 -25.15 -15.47 31.11
C THR A 30 -23.69 -15.72 31.50
N ASN A 31 -23.36 -15.54 32.79
CA ASN A 31 -22.05 -15.82 33.36
C ASN A 31 -21.67 -17.31 33.26
N GLU A 32 -22.64 -18.22 33.38
CA GLU A 32 -22.39 -19.68 33.31
C GLU A 32 -22.49 -20.25 31.87
N SER A 33 -22.95 -19.45 30.89
CA SER A 33 -23.10 -19.86 29.48
C SER A 33 -22.28 -19.00 28.52
N ILE A 34 -22.81 -17.83 28.10
CA ILE A 34 -22.23 -16.94 27.08
C ILE A 34 -20.79 -16.52 27.42
N LEU A 35 -20.49 -16.31 28.71
CA LEU A 35 -19.19 -15.82 29.18
C LEU A 35 -18.22 -16.92 29.62
N ARG A 36 -18.54 -18.17 29.29
CA ARG A 36 -17.68 -19.34 29.51
C ARG A 36 -17.28 -20.00 28.20
N LYS A 37 -16.11 -20.64 28.20
CA LYS A 37 -15.67 -21.56 27.14
C LYS A 37 -15.14 -22.84 27.76
N GLY A 38 -15.96 -23.90 27.76
CA GLY A 38 -15.64 -25.12 28.52
C GLY A 38 -15.65 -24.84 30.04
N PRO A 39 -14.71 -25.41 30.81
CA PRO A 39 -14.66 -25.23 32.27
C PRO A 39 -14.12 -23.87 32.74
N GLU A 40 -13.51 -23.06 31.85
CA GLU A 40 -12.89 -21.79 32.22
C GLU A 40 -13.89 -20.62 32.19
N LYS A 41 -13.92 -19.82 33.28
CA LYS A 41 -14.59 -18.51 33.32
C LYS A 41 -13.68 -17.48 32.68
N LEU A 42 -14.02 -17.02 31.49
CA LEU A 42 -13.20 -16.08 30.71
C LEU A 42 -13.68 -14.63 30.85
N ALA A 43 -14.96 -14.42 31.17
CA ALA A 43 -15.49 -13.11 31.54
C ALA A 43 -16.59 -13.27 32.60
N VAL A 44 -16.89 -12.18 33.28
CA VAL A 44 -17.94 -12.11 34.29
C VAL A 44 -18.61 -10.75 34.26
N ILE A 45 -19.94 -10.74 34.31
CA ILE A 45 -20.71 -9.56 34.69
C ILE A 45 -20.62 -9.45 36.21
N GLU A 46 -19.82 -8.51 36.70
CA GLU A 46 -19.56 -8.33 38.13
C GLU A 46 -20.72 -7.68 38.85
N LYS A 47 -21.34 -6.69 38.19
CA LYS A 47 -22.44 -5.92 38.73
C LYS A 47 -23.32 -5.40 37.62
N PHE A 48 -24.58 -5.15 37.97
CA PHE A 48 -25.53 -4.46 37.11
C PHE A 48 -26.31 -3.42 37.91
N SER A 49 -26.83 -2.42 37.22
CA SER A 49 -27.77 -1.46 37.80
C SER A 49 -28.92 -1.21 36.83
N ILE A 50 -30.09 -0.89 37.39
CA ILE A 50 -31.30 -0.61 36.63
C ILE A 50 -31.78 0.79 36.99
N GLU A 51 -32.05 1.59 35.96
CA GLU A 51 -32.64 2.91 36.11
C GLU A 51 -33.72 3.12 35.04
N LYS A 52 -35.00 2.99 35.45
CA LYS A 52 -36.17 3.07 34.55
C LYS A 52 -36.01 2.16 33.33
N THR A 53 -35.61 2.73 32.19
CA THR A 53 -35.46 2.04 30.90
C THR A 53 -34.02 1.60 30.61
N LEU A 54 -33.10 1.84 31.54
CA LEU A 54 -31.68 1.58 31.37
C LEU A 54 -31.24 0.40 32.23
N LEU A 55 -30.49 -0.52 31.61
CA LEU A 55 -29.72 -1.55 32.29
C LEU A 55 -28.24 -1.31 32.04
N SER A 56 -27.47 -1.00 33.08
CA SER A 56 -26.02 -0.93 33.01
C SER A 56 -25.40 -2.24 33.48
N LEU A 57 -24.44 -2.76 32.72
CA LEU A 57 -23.67 -3.96 33.01
C LEU A 57 -22.19 -3.60 33.11
N PHE A 58 -21.52 -4.12 34.13
CA PHE A 58 -20.08 -4.03 34.27
C PHE A 58 -19.48 -5.41 34.06
N ILE A 59 -18.72 -5.55 32.98
CA ILE A 59 -18.20 -6.83 32.51
C ILE A 59 -16.68 -6.79 32.58
N THR A 60 -16.09 -7.69 33.34
CA THR A 60 -14.64 -7.88 33.36
C THR A 60 -14.27 -9.18 32.65
N SER A 61 -13.10 -9.20 32.01
CA SER A 61 -12.61 -10.39 31.33
C SER A 61 -11.10 -10.43 31.32
N GLU A 62 -10.55 -11.62 31.49
CA GLU A 62 -9.13 -11.89 31.41
C GLU A 62 -8.89 -12.98 30.35
N GLY A 63 -7.91 -12.76 29.48
CA GLY A 63 -7.51 -13.72 28.45
C GLY A 63 -8.18 -13.50 27.08
N THR A 64 -8.76 -14.56 26.50
CA THR A 64 -9.09 -14.59 25.07
C THR A 64 -10.50 -14.14 24.71
N LEU A 65 -11.43 -14.15 25.67
CA LEU A 65 -12.79 -13.69 25.44
C LEU A 65 -12.81 -12.16 25.47
N ARG A 66 -13.42 -11.54 24.47
CA ARG A 66 -13.51 -10.08 24.38
C ARG A 66 -14.92 -9.65 24.79
N PRO A 67 -15.11 -8.88 25.88
CA PRO A 67 -16.43 -8.46 26.35
C PRO A 67 -17.30 -7.80 25.27
N HIS A 68 -16.70 -6.97 24.40
CA HIS A 68 -17.44 -6.33 23.30
C HIS A 68 -18.01 -7.32 22.27
N ASN A 69 -17.35 -8.47 22.04
CA ASN A 69 -17.89 -9.52 21.17
C ASN A 69 -19.03 -10.28 21.83
N ALA A 70 -18.94 -10.49 23.15
CA ALA A 70 -20.01 -11.12 23.94
C ALA A 70 -21.21 -10.20 24.12
N LEU A 71 -21.02 -8.88 24.15
CA LEU A 71 -22.08 -7.89 24.39
C LEU A 71 -23.23 -7.99 23.38
N LEU A 72 -22.93 -8.27 22.11
CA LEU A 72 -23.93 -8.51 21.06
C LEU A 72 -24.71 -9.81 21.30
N GLN A 73 -24.06 -10.85 21.84
CA GLN A 73 -24.73 -12.10 22.21
C GLN A 73 -25.64 -11.90 23.43
N ILE A 74 -25.16 -11.14 24.43
CA ILE A 74 -25.93 -10.74 25.61
C ILE A 74 -27.17 -9.95 25.18
N LYS A 75 -27.04 -8.97 24.26
CA LYS A 75 -28.20 -8.25 23.69
C LYS A 75 -29.24 -9.19 23.10
N ASN A 76 -28.81 -10.15 22.29
CA ASN A 76 -29.73 -11.08 21.64
C ASN A 76 -30.43 -12.00 22.64
N ALA A 77 -29.68 -12.52 23.61
CA ALA A 77 -30.24 -13.34 24.69
C ALA A 77 -31.24 -12.54 25.54
N LEU A 78 -30.87 -11.31 25.94
CA LEU A 78 -31.71 -10.44 26.75
C LEU A 78 -33.00 -10.05 26.01
N SER A 79 -32.90 -9.72 24.72
CA SER A 79 -34.06 -9.39 23.89
C SER A 79 -35.03 -10.57 23.76
N LYS A 80 -34.50 -11.79 23.68
CA LYS A 80 -35.33 -13.01 23.59
C LYS A 80 -36.06 -13.30 24.90
N GLU A 81 -35.36 -13.17 26.03
CA GLU A 81 -35.93 -13.40 27.36
C GLU A 81 -37.04 -12.38 27.64
N LEU A 82 -36.70 -11.09 27.65
CA LEU A 82 -37.64 -10.01 27.95
C LEU A 82 -38.76 -9.86 26.93
N GLY A 83 -38.48 -10.14 25.65
CA GLY A 83 -39.48 -10.07 24.59
C GLY A 83 -40.58 -11.14 24.73
N LYS A 84 -40.21 -12.34 25.21
CA LYS A 84 -41.14 -13.46 25.37
C LYS A 84 -42.01 -13.33 26.63
N THR A 85 -41.44 -12.91 27.75
CA THR A 85 -42.14 -12.85 29.05
C THR A 85 -42.78 -11.50 29.33
N HIS A 86 -42.18 -10.39 28.86
CA HIS A 86 -42.61 -9.04 29.24
C HIS A 86 -42.90 -8.10 28.05
N HIS A 87 -42.73 -8.56 26.81
CA HIS A 87 -42.87 -7.75 25.59
C HIS A 87 -41.97 -6.49 25.58
N ILE A 88 -40.79 -6.57 26.20
CA ILE A 88 -39.80 -5.49 26.25
C ILE A 88 -38.66 -5.79 25.28
N GLY A 89 -38.30 -4.81 24.45
CA GLY A 89 -37.19 -4.91 23.51
C GLY A 89 -35.97 -4.07 23.92
N VAL A 90 -34.78 -4.50 23.47
CA VAL A 90 -33.54 -3.70 23.56
C VAL A 90 -33.44 -2.78 22.35
N ARG A 91 -33.49 -1.47 22.57
CA ARG A 91 -33.42 -0.43 21.54
C ARG A 91 -31.99 -0.09 21.12
N ASN A 92 -31.07 0.03 22.08
CA ASN A 92 -29.70 0.46 21.82
C ASN A 92 -28.71 -0.15 22.82
N ILE A 93 -27.44 -0.27 22.41
CA ILE A 93 -26.31 -0.49 23.32
C ILE A 93 -25.32 0.66 23.15
N THR A 94 -24.89 1.22 24.27
CA THR A 94 -23.75 2.14 24.34
C THR A 94 -22.75 1.62 25.33
N VAL A 95 -21.47 1.90 25.10
CA VAL A 95 -20.40 1.60 26.05
C VAL A 95 -19.91 2.93 26.60
N GLU A 96 -20.16 3.16 27.89
CA GLU A 96 -19.82 4.44 28.53
C GLU A 96 -18.33 4.54 28.75
N ASP A 97 -17.74 3.48 29.32
CA ASP A 97 -16.32 3.39 29.62
C ASP A 97 -15.82 2.00 29.24
N TYR A 98 -14.68 1.95 28.57
CA TYR A 98 -14.01 0.71 28.25
C TYR A 98 -12.51 0.82 28.50
N THR A 99 -12.04 0.17 29.57
CA THR A 99 -10.62 0.07 29.91
C THR A 99 -10.07 -1.26 29.43
N ILE A 100 -8.97 -1.22 28.68
CA ILE A 100 -8.32 -2.40 28.11
C ILE A 100 -6.85 -2.36 28.44
N SER A 101 -6.39 -3.34 29.22
CA SER A 101 -4.99 -3.49 29.60
C SER A 101 -4.37 -4.67 28.87
N PHE A 102 -3.25 -4.46 28.18
CA PHE A 102 -2.61 -5.50 27.37
C PHE A 102 -1.09 -5.36 27.31
N ASP A 103 -0.42 -6.49 27.11
CA ASP A 103 1.03 -6.51 26.92
C ASP A 103 1.44 -5.97 25.55
N LEU A 104 2.55 -5.25 25.56
CA LEU A 104 3.29 -4.77 24.41
C LEU A 104 4.46 -5.72 24.10
N PRO A 105 4.86 -5.85 22.82
CA PRO A 105 6.01 -6.69 22.45
C PRO A 105 7.32 -6.17 23.06
N ARG A 106 7.43 -4.85 23.26
CA ARG A 106 8.60 -4.16 23.82
C ARG A 106 8.17 -3.02 24.74
N GLU A 107 9.12 -2.43 25.46
CA GLU A 107 8.85 -1.24 26.28
C GLU A 107 8.61 -0.02 25.39
N SER A 108 7.86 0.97 25.84
CA SER A 108 7.72 2.20 25.05
C SER A 108 8.88 3.15 25.31
N LEU A 109 9.57 3.58 24.26
CA LEU A 109 10.63 4.60 24.32
C LEU A 109 10.06 6.02 24.33
N LYS A 110 8.89 6.23 23.74
CA LYS A 110 8.17 7.51 23.60
C LYS A 110 6.68 7.33 23.88
N GLU A 111 5.97 8.42 24.13
CA GLU A 111 4.52 8.40 24.31
C GLU A 111 3.81 7.94 23.02
N VAL A 112 2.70 7.20 23.16
CA VAL A 112 1.92 6.65 22.05
C VAL A 112 0.48 7.13 22.15
N SER A 113 -0.01 7.77 21.09
CA SER A 113 -1.41 8.19 20.97
C SER A 113 -2.09 7.54 19.76
N ILE A 114 -3.40 7.35 19.83
CA ILE A 114 -4.25 6.91 18.71
C ILE A 114 -5.58 7.67 18.75
N PRO A 115 -6.33 7.76 17.64
CA PRO A 115 -7.70 8.24 17.67
C PRO A 115 -8.61 7.35 18.52
N PHE A 116 -9.73 7.91 19.00
CA PHE A 116 -10.82 7.21 19.71
C PHE A 116 -10.49 6.64 21.10
N ALA A 117 -9.26 6.77 21.59
CA ALA A 117 -8.90 6.34 22.94
C ALA A 117 -7.76 7.15 23.54
N THR A 118 -7.77 7.25 24.87
CA THR A 118 -6.61 7.65 25.65
C THR A 118 -5.75 6.42 25.89
N VAL A 119 -4.44 6.51 25.64
CA VAL A 119 -3.50 5.41 25.83
C VAL A 119 -2.43 5.83 26.82
N THR A 120 -2.26 5.02 27.87
CA THR A 120 -1.20 5.17 28.86
C THR A 120 -0.32 3.94 28.82
N VAL A 121 1.00 4.12 28.77
CA VAL A 121 1.95 3.00 28.74
C VAL A 121 2.88 3.07 29.94
N GLN A 122 3.03 1.93 30.63
CA GLN A 122 3.97 1.75 31.74
C GLN A 122 4.80 0.49 31.50
N GLY A 123 6.09 0.66 31.20
CA GLY A 123 6.96 -0.44 30.81
C GLY A 123 6.43 -1.17 29.56
N LYS A 124 6.13 -2.47 29.69
CA LYS A 124 5.55 -3.32 28.63
C LYS A 124 4.02 -3.45 28.70
N GLN A 125 3.35 -2.65 29.51
CA GLN A 125 1.90 -2.71 29.66
C GLN A 125 1.25 -1.43 29.13
N ALA A 126 0.27 -1.58 28.24
CA ALA A 126 -0.57 -0.49 27.77
C ALA A 126 -1.96 -0.59 28.38
N THR A 127 -2.51 0.55 28.78
CA THR A 127 -3.91 0.73 29.17
C THR A 127 -4.57 1.68 28.19
N MET A 128 -5.62 1.22 27.53
CA MET A 128 -6.40 1.97 26.56
C MET A 128 -7.80 2.22 27.13
N VAL A 129 -8.22 3.48 27.19
CA VAL A 129 -9.52 3.90 27.71
C VAL A 129 -10.32 4.53 26.58
N LEU A 130 -11.50 3.96 26.31
CA LEU A 130 -12.48 4.50 25.37
C LEU A 130 -13.70 4.99 26.14
N SER A 131 -14.31 6.07 25.66
CA SER A 131 -15.56 6.60 26.19
C SER A 131 -16.60 6.77 25.08
N ASP A 132 -17.88 6.60 25.42
CA ASP A 132 -19.03 6.79 24.52
C ASP A 132 -18.94 6.01 23.20
N VAL A 133 -18.63 4.72 23.30
CA VAL A 133 -18.46 3.84 22.14
C VAL A 133 -19.83 3.29 21.69
N SER A 134 -20.15 3.47 20.41
CA SER A 134 -21.42 3.04 19.80
C SER A 134 -21.44 1.54 19.44
N GLU A 135 -22.64 0.97 19.28
CA GLU A 135 -22.79 -0.42 18.80
C GLU A 135 -22.12 -0.66 17.43
N GLU A 136 -22.18 0.32 16.52
CA GLU A 136 -21.52 0.25 15.20
C GLU A 136 -20.01 0.11 15.34
N PHE A 137 -19.42 0.84 16.29
CA PHE A 137 -17.99 0.78 16.57
C PHE A 137 -17.56 -0.61 17.05
N LEU A 138 -18.37 -1.26 17.90
CA LEU A 138 -18.10 -2.62 18.39
C LEU A 138 -18.16 -3.64 17.24
N ARG A 139 -19.16 -3.52 16.35
CA ARG A 139 -19.32 -4.39 15.17
C ARG A 139 -18.17 -4.25 14.18
N GLY A 140 -17.55 -3.08 14.11
CA GLY A 140 -16.47 -2.76 13.19
C GLY A 140 -15.16 -3.49 13.46
N ASN A 141 -14.98 -4.19 14.58
CA ASN A 141 -13.69 -4.75 15.03
C ASN A 141 -12.61 -3.65 15.24
N TYR A 142 -13.03 -2.41 15.57
CA TYR A 142 -12.10 -1.29 15.73
C TYR A 142 -11.20 -1.45 16.95
N ILE A 143 -11.72 -1.99 18.06
CA ILE A 143 -10.98 -2.16 19.31
C ILE A 143 -9.71 -2.98 19.10
N ASP A 144 -9.81 -4.11 18.41
CA ASP A 144 -8.66 -4.97 18.15
C ASP A 144 -7.67 -4.35 17.18
N ARG A 145 -8.15 -3.62 16.18
CA ARG A 145 -7.28 -2.84 15.28
C ARG A 145 -6.54 -1.73 16.04
N MET A 146 -7.19 -1.08 17.00
CA MET A 146 -6.58 -0.06 17.85
C MET A 146 -5.49 -0.66 18.74
N MET A 147 -5.75 -1.80 19.39
CA MET A 147 -4.73 -2.51 20.18
C MET A 147 -3.52 -2.89 19.33
N ASN A 148 -3.75 -3.44 18.13
CA ASN A 148 -2.67 -3.78 17.21
C ASN A 148 -1.91 -2.52 16.77
N ARG A 149 -2.59 -1.40 16.53
CA ARG A 149 -1.94 -0.14 16.17
C ARG A 149 -1.05 0.41 17.29
N VAL A 150 -1.44 0.26 18.55
CA VAL A 150 -0.59 0.63 19.69
C VAL A 150 0.67 -0.25 19.72
N LYS A 151 0.51 -1.58 19.58
CA LYS A 151 1.64 -2.52 19.55
C LYS A 151 2.61 -2.18 18.42
N GLU A 152 2.09 -1.94 17.22
CA GLU A 152 2.87 -1.56 16.04
C GLU A 152 3.62 -0.24 16.27
N LYS A 153 2.96 0.78 16.82
CA LYS A 153 3.60 2.07 17.14
C LYS A 153 4.74 1.91 18.15
N VAL A 154 4.60 1.04 19.14
CA VAL A 154 5.67 0.76 20.12
C VAL A 154 6.83 0.03 19.46
N GLU A 155 6.53 -0.99 18.66
CA GLU A 155 7.55 -1.76 17.95
C GLU A 155 8.36 -0.87 17.00
N ASN A 156 7.67 0.01 16.26
CA ASN A 156 8.26 0.98 15.34
C ASN A 156 9.23 1.98 16.01
N GLN A 157 9.17 2.18 17.32
CA GLN A 157 10.10 3.08 18.03
C GLN A 157 11.53 2.52 18.11
N TYR A 158 11.68 1.20 18.01
CA TYR A 158 12.99 0.53 18.05
C TYR A 158 13.65 0.41 16.67
N TYR A 159 12.97 0.87 15.64
CA TYR A 159 13.53 0.94 14.30
C TYR A 159 14.10 2.35 14.09
N GLU A 160 15.43 2.48 14.15
CA GLU A 160 16.16 3.75 14.01
C GLU A 160 16.26 4.23 12.55
N GLY A 161 15.18 4.07 11.79
CA GLY A 161 15.12 4.38 10.37
C GLY A 161 15.49 3.19 9.49
N LYS A 162 15.35 3.40 8.17
CA LYS A 162 15.71 2.43 7.14
C LYS A 162 17.21 2.13 7.18
N ALA A 163 17.65 1.20 8.03
CA ALA A 163 18.61 0.25 7.51
C ALA A 163 17.80 -0.58 6.52
N GLU A 164 17.75 -0.14 5.25
CA GLU A 164 17.24 -0.99 4.18
C GLU A 164 18.02 -2.29 4.32
N PHE A 165 17.30 -3.37 4.64
CA PHE A 165 17.89 -4.68 4.55
C PHE A 165 18.48 -4.76 3.15
N TRP A 166 19.78 -4.89 3.04
CA TRP A 166 20.48 -4.84 1.77
C TRP A 166 21.54 -5.93 1.78
N LYS A 167 21.37 -6.92 0.91
CA LYS A 167 22.29 -8.05 0.81
C LYS A 167 22.66 -8.28 -0.65
N LEU A 168 23.88 -7.94 -1.01
CA LEU A 168 24.45 -8.22 -2.33
C LEU A 168 24.33 -9.71 -2.68
N ILE A 169 23.82 -10.01 -3.86
CA ILE A 169 23.71 -11.38 -4.38
C ILE A 169 24.53 -11.62 -5.65
N TRP A 170 24.77 -10.57 -6.44
CA TRP A 170 25.52 -10.65 -7.68
C TRP A 170 26.00 -9.25 -8.09
N LYS A 171 27.17 -9.16 -8.74
CA LYS A 171 27.73 -7.92 -9.28
C LYS A 171 28.38 -8.25 -10.62
N SER A 172 28.25 -7.35 -11.61
CA SER A 172 28.99 -7.44 -12.87
C SER A 172 30.47 -7.13 -12.67
N ASP A 173 31.29 -7.40 -13.68
CA ASP A 173 32.64 -6.86 -13.74
C ASP A 173 32.61 -5.33 -13.78
N GLU A 174 33.66 -4.71 -13.25
CA GLU A 174 33.85 -3.27 -13.31
C GLU A 174 34.21 -2.84 -14.73
N LYS A 175 33.59 -1.77 -15.22
CA LYS A 175 33.81 -1.24 -16.56
C LYS A 175 34.41 0.17 -16.47
N PRO A 176 35.39 0.52 -17.32
CA PRO A 176 35.90 1.88 -17.36
C PRO A 176 34.80 2.85 -17.82
N PRO A 177 34.52 3.93 -17.09
CA PRO A 177 33.52 4.90 -17.50
C PRO A 177 33.96 5.59 -18.79
N VAL A 178 33.05 5.71 -19.77
CA VAL A 178 33.34 6.42 -21.02
C VAL A 178 33.21 7.94 -20.88
N TRP A 179 32.55 8.39 -19.81
CA TRP A 179 32.36 9.78 -19.43
C TRP A 179 31.88 9.88 -17.96
N MET A 180 31.87 11.09 -17.40
CA MET A 180 31.57 11.36 -15.98
C MET A 180 30.50 12.45 -15.78
N LYS A 181 29.70 12.73 -16.80
CA LYS A 181 28.68 13.79 -16.73
C LYS A 181 27.31 13.23 -16.38
N ASP A 182 26.48 14.06 -15.74
CA ASP A 182 25.07 13.75 -15.51
C ASP A 182 24.31 13.82 -16.86
N PRO A 183 23.61 12.76 -17.28
CA PRO A 183 22.88 12.76 -18.54
C PRO A 183 21.72 13.77 -18.57
N THR A 184 21.10 14.13 -17.45
CA THR A 184 19.92 15.00 -17.46
C THR A 184 20.26 16.44 -17.87
N PRO A 185 21.21 17.14 -17.22
CA PRO A 185 21.61 18.49 -17.64
C PRO A 185 22.19 18.52 -19.06
N GLU A 186 22.93 17.48 -19.45
CA GLU A 186 23.49 17.41 -20.81
C GLU A 186 22.40 17.26 -21.87
N MET A 187 21.37 16.45 -21.61
CA MET A 187 20.19 16.36 -22.48
C MET A 187 19.39 17.66 -22.51
N GLU A 188 19.27 18.39 -21.40
CA GLU A 188 18.60 19.70 -21.38
C GLU A 188 19.38 20.74 -22.20
N ASN A 189 20.72 20.77 -22.06
CA ASN A 189 21.60 21.64 -22.83
C ASN A 189 21.53 21.37 -24.34
N LEU A 190 21.38 20.10 -24.74
CA LEU A 190 21.16 19.70 -26.13
C LEU A 190 19.70 19.91 -26.61
N GLY A 191 18.82 20.38 -25.72
CA GLY A 191 17.40 20.59 -26.00
C GLY A 191 16.58 19.31 -26.11
N TRP A 192 17.11 18.14 -25.74
CA TRP A 192 16.40 16.86 -25.78
C TRP A 192 15.37 16.74 -24.67
N LEU A 193 15.62 17.42 -23.55
CA LEU A 193 14.70 17.52 -22.43
C LEU A 193 14.33 18.98 -22.18
N LYS A 194 13.13 19.18 -21.62
CA LYS A 194 12.75 20.44 -21.01
C LYS A 194 12.05 20.14 -19.70
N GLN A 195 12.49 20.78 -18.61
CA GLN A 195 11.80 20.64 -17.35
C GLN A 195 10.35 21.14 -17.46
N GLY A 196 9.41 20.34 -16.98
CA GLY A 196 7.98 20.65 -16.99
C GLY A 196 7.63 21.82 -16.05
N PRO A 197 6.45 22.43 -16.24
CA PRO A 197 6.03 23.58 -15.44
C PRO A 197 5.79 23.23 -13.96
N THR A 198 5.45 21.97 -13.66
CA THR A 198 5.30 21.48 -12.29
C THR A 198 6.49 20.62 -11.86
N LYS A 199 6.76 20.57 -10.55
CA LYS A 199 7.84 19.76 -9.95
C LYS A 199 7.83 18.30 -10.46
N GLY A 200 9.03 17.78 -10.71
CA GLY A 200 9.26 16.37 -10.99
C GLY A 200 8.74 15.88 -12.35
N LYS A 201 8.43 16.78 -13.30
CA LYS A 201 7.96 16.42 -14.64
C LYS A 201 8.93 16.89 -15.70
N TRP A 202 9.01 16.14 -16.80
CA TRP A 202 9.90 16.40 -17.91
C TRP A 202 9.16 16.26 -19.23
N PHE A 203 9.42 17.17 -20.16
CA PHE A 203 9.03 17.05 -21.55
C PHE A 203 10.17 16.42 -22.34
N TYR A 204 9.88 15.31 -23.02
CA TYR A 204 10.84 14.55 -23.81
C TYR A 204 10.69 14.94 -25.28
N ARG A 205 11.72 15.59 -25.86
CA ARG A 205 11.79 15.87 -27.30
C ARG A 205 12.11 14.60 -28.09
N PRO A 206 12.06 14.62 -29.44
CA PRO A 206 12.19 13.41 -30.25
C PRO A 206 13.38 12.51 -29.90
N GLN A 207 14.55 13.08 -29.59
CA GLN A 207 15.74 12.28 -29.26
C GLN A 207 15.58 11.50 -27.94
N ALA A 208 15.20 12.19 -26.86
CA ALA A 208 14.99 11.53 -25.57
C ALA A 208 13.78 10.59 -25.61
N ALA A 209 12.72 10.94 -26.34
CA ALA A 209 11.57 10.09 -26.56
C ALA A 209 11.94 8.81 -27.32
N ALA A 210 12.77 8.90 -28.36
CA ALA A 210 13.26 7.74 -29.10
C ALA A 210 14.03 6.78 -28.20
N ILE A 211 14.93 7.29 -27.36
CA ILE A 211 15.68 6.47 -26.39
C ILE A 211 14.71 5.78 -25.41
N LEU A 212 13.75 6.52 -24.85
CA LEU A 212 12.77 5.97 -23.91
C LEU A 212 11.91 4.88 -24.56
N LYS A 213 11.50 5.07 -25.82
CA LYS A 213 10.75 4.07 -26.59
C LYS A 213 11.59 2.87 -27.00
N THR A 214 12.88 3.05 -27.24
CA THR A 214 13.81 1.94 -27.44
C THR A 214 13.95 1.10 -26.16
N MET A 215 14.01 1.72 -24.97
CA MET A 215 13.97 0.98 -23.70
C MET A 215 12.69 0.15 -23.58
N GLU A 216 11.53 0.74 -23.90
CA GLU A 216 10.24 0.04 -23.92
C GLU A 216 10.27 -1.17 -24.86
N GLN A 217 10.77 -0.97 -26.09
CA GLN A 217 10.89 -2.01 -27.11
C GLN A 217 11.76 -3.16 -26.63
N ILE A 218 12.93 -2.87 -26.07
CA ILE A 218 13.89 -3.88 -25.61
C ILE A 218 13.29 -4.68 -24.44
N ALA A 219 12.68 -4.01 -23.46
CA ALA A 219 12.00 -4.69 -22.36
C ALA A 219 10.94 -5.69 -22.87
N ILE A 220 10.10 -5.28 -23.83
CA ILE A 220 9.06 -6.16 -24.37
C ILE A 220 9.67 -7.30 -25.19
N GLN A 221 10.60 -7.01 -26.09
CA GLN A 221 11.11 -7.98 -27.06
C GLN A 221 12.08 -8.99 -26.43
N GLU A 222 12.89 -8.56 -25.46
CA GLU A 222 13.99 -9.36 -24.91
C GLU A 222 13.68 -9.93 -23.52
N VAL A 223 12.73 -9.33 -22.78
CA VAL A 223 12.33 -9.84 -21.45
C VAL A 223 10.97 -10.51 -21.49
N LEU A 224 9.93 -9.80 -21.91
CA LEU A 224 8.54 -10.23 -21.68
C LEU A 224 8.05 -11.24 -22.73
N ARG A 225 8.23 -10.91 -24.03
CA ARG A 225 7.77 -11.74 -25.14
C ARG A 225 8.39 -13.15 -25.15
N PRO A 226 9.71 -13.34 -24.90
CA PRO A 226 10.30 -14.67 -24.88
C PRO A 226 9.78 -15.57 -23.75
N LEU A 227 9.20 -14.96 -22.70
CA LEU A 227 8.59 -15.68 -21.57
C LEU A 227 7.07 -15.85 -21.72
N GLY A 228 6.47 -15.32 -22.79
CA GLY A 228 5.04 -15.49 -23.11
C GLY A 228 4.09 -14.54 -22.38
N PHE A 229 4.59 -13.44 -21.81
CA PHE A 229 3.75 -12.41 -21.19
C PHE A 229 2.77 -11.80 -22.20
N GLN A 230 1.52 -11.62 -21.78
CA GLN A 230 0.44 -11.05 -22.59
C GLN A 230 0.13 -9.62 -22.18
N GLU A 231 -0.10 -8.75 -23.17
CA GLU A 231 -0.39 -7.34 -22.88
C GLU A 231 -1.82 -7.16 -22.36
N VAL A 232 -1.97 -6.32 -21.35
CA VAL A 232 -3.24 -5.83 -20.80
C VAL A 232 -3.17 -4.31 -20.66
N ILE A 233 -4.33 -3.68 -20.49
CA ILE A 233 -4.44 -2.23 -20.32
C ILE A 233 -5.20 -1.97 -19.03
N GLU A 234 -4.63 -1.16 -18.13
CA GLU A 234 -5.28 -0.77 -16.88
C GLU A 234 -5.55 0.73 -16.77
N SER A 235 -6.49 1.10 -15.88
CA SER A 235 -6.83 2.49 -15.58
C SER A 235 -5.64 3.23 -14.94
N HIS A 236 -5.42 4.48 -15.34
CA HIS A 236 -4.42 5.36 -14.71
C HIS A 236 -4.91 5.95 -13.37
N ILE A 237 -6.22 6.02 -13.17
CA ILE A 237 -6.85 6.52 -11.95
C ILE A 237 -7.21 5.32 -11.08
N LYS A 238 -6.70 5.32 -9.84
CA LYS A 238 -6.79 4.21 -8.88
C LYS A 238 -7.69 4.60 -7.71
N PRO A 239 -8.81 3.91 -7.48
CA PRO A 239 -9.69 4.21 -6.36
C PRO A 239 -9.06 3.86 -5.01
N PHE A 240 -9.46 4.56 -3.96
CA PHE A 240 -8.93 4.35 -2.60
C PHE A 240 -9.22 2.96 -2.03
N ASP A 241 -10.31 2.29 -2.45
CA ASP A 241 -10.63 0.94 -1.97
C ASP A 241 -9.55 -0.08 -2.36
N ILE A 242 -8.97 0.09 -3.55
CA ILE A 242 -7.86 -0.74 -4.05
C ILE A 242 -6.61 -0.49 -3.22
N TRP A 243 -6.28 0.78 -2.94
CA TRP A 243 -5.12 1.13 -2.09
C TRP A 243 -5.29 0.71 -0.65
N LEU A 244 -6.50 0.80 -0.09
CA LEU A 244 -6.81 0.31 1.24
C LEU A 244 -6.63 -1.21 1.32
N LYS A 245 -7.17 -1.96 0.36
CA LYS A 245 -7.04 -3.43 0.30
C LYS A 245 -5.59 -3.92 0.22
N THR A 246 -4.73 -3.13 -0.40
CA THR A 246 -3.35 -3.50 -0.70
C THR A 246 -2.34 -2.92 0.31
N GLY A 247 -2.84 -2.11 1.26
CA GLY A 247 -2.09 -1.48 2.34
C GLY A 247 -1.46 -0.13 1.97
N HIS A 248 -1.48 0.28 0.69
CA HIS A 248 -0.83 1.53 0.26
C HIS A 248 -1.40 2.77 0.94
N MET A 249 -2.71 2.81 1.17
CA MET A 249 -3.34 3.95 1.85
C MET A 249 -2.84 4.12 3.29
N GLU A 250 -2.44 3.03 3.93
CA GLU A 250 -1.94 3.03 5.31
C GLU A 250 -0.47 3.49 5.37
N GLY A 251 0.32 3.16 4.34
CA GLY A 251 1.77 3.39 4.33
C GLY A 251 2.24 4.66 3.62
N MET A 252 1.59 5.06 2.52
CA MET A 252 2.08 6.09 1.59
C MET A 252 1.08 7.22 1.27
N PRO A 253 0.17 7.65 2.17
CA PRO A 253 -0.80 8.71 1.84
C PRO A 253 -0.15 10.06 1.51
N TYR A 254 1.11 10.28 1.92
CA TYR A 254 1.87 11.50 1.67
C TYR A 254 2.62 11.49 0.32
N GLU A 255 2.58 10.39 -0.45
CA GLU A 255 3.23 10.28 -1.76
C GLU A 255 2.24 10.29 -2.94
N PHE A 256 0.92 10.28 -2.69
CA PHE A 256 -0.07 10.20 -3.76
C PHE A 256 -0.39 11.55 -4.40
N TYR A 257 -0.58 11.53 -5.71
CA TYR A 257 -1.31 12.57 -6.43
C TYR A 257 -2.80 12.24 -6.42
N TYR A 258 -3.59 13.00 -5.66
CA TYR A 258 -5.03 12.79 -5.50
C TYR A 258 -5.84 13.33 -6.69
N VAL A 259 -6.92 12.62 -7.05
CA VAL A 259 -7.83 13.01 -8.13
C VAL A 259 -9.18 13.37 -7.52
N ALA A 260 -9.65 14.58 -7.83
CA ALA A 260 -10.97 15.08 -7.47
C ALA A 260 -11.81 15.27 -8.74
N GLU A 261 -13.06 14.82 -8.69
CA GLU A 261 -14.01 14.94 -9.79
C GLU A 261 -14.88 16.19 -9.65
N PRO A 262 -15.39 16.77 -10.76
CA PRO A 262 -16.50 17.73 -10.69
C PRO A 262 -17.67 17.18 -9.87
N LYS A 263 -18.26 17.99 -9.00
CA LYS A 263 -19.53 17.63 -8.31
C LYS A 263 -20.67 17.40 -9.30
N THR A 264 -20.62 18.11 -10.42
CA THR A 264 -21.69 18.20 -11.42
C THR A 264 -21.12 18.62 -12.76
N ARG A 265 -21.79 18.21 -13.84
CA ARG A 265 -21.53 18.66 -15.22
C ARG A 265 -22.45 19.80 -15.66
N ASP A 266 -23.41 20.22 -14.81
CA ASP A 266 -24.29 21.34 -15.13
C ASP A 266 -23.48 22.64 -15.20
N ALA A 267 -23.45 23.27 -16.37
CA ALA A 267 -22.71 24.49 -16.60
C ALA A 267 -23.17 25.65 -15.69
N LYS A 268 -24.43 25.64 -15.21
CA LYS A 268 -24.95 26.67 -14.30
C LYS A 268 -24.19 26.68 -12.96
N ASP A 269 -23.85 25.50 -12.44
CA ASP A 269 -23.07 25.37 -11.20
C ASP A 269 -21.61 25.85 -11.38
N TRP A 270 -21.15 25.97 -12.62
CA TRP A 270 -19.81 26.46 -12.99
C TRP A 270 -19.79 27.91 -13.44
N GLU A 271 -20.94 28.57 -13.61
CA GLU A 271 -21.05 29.91 -14.20
C GLU A 271 -20.16 30.94 -13.46
N ARG A 272 -20.25 30.96 -12.12
CA ARG A 272 -19.44 31.85 -11.29
C ARG A 272 -17.93 31.63 -11.46
N PHE A 273 -17.48 30.37 -11.50
CA PHE A 273 -16.08 30.03 -11.75
C PHE A 273 -15.62 30.56 -13.11
N ILE A 274 -16.42 30.33 -14.16
CA ILE A 274 -16.13 30.75 -15.53
C ILE A 274 -16.04 32.27 -15.64
N ASP A 275 -16.97 33.00 -15.04
CA ASP A 275 -17.00 34.47 -15.08
C ASP A 275 -15.78 35.06 -14.37
N LEU A 276 -15.47 34.58 -13.16
CA LEU A 276 -14.29 34.98 -12.43
C LEU A 276 -13.02 34.75 -13.26
N THR A 277 -12.82 33.54 -13.81
CA THR A 277 -11.66 33.24 -14.66
C THR A 277 -11.60 34.13 -15.89
N LYS A 278 -12.73 34.43 -16.56
CA LYS A 278 -12.75 35.30 -17.74
C LYS A 278 -12.40 36.75 -17.41
N ILE A 279 -12.85 37.25 -16.25
CA ILE A 279 -12.63 38.63 -15.80
C ILE A 279 -11.19 38.80 -15.28
N THR A 280 -10.73 37.92 -14.40
CA THR A 280 -9.44 38.07 -13.72
C THR A 280 -8.27 37.50 -14.52
N LYS A 281 -8.54 36.58 -15.46
CA LYS A 281 -7.52 35.75 -16.15
C LYS A 281 -6.71 34.86 -15.20
N GLU A 282 -7.26 34.56 -14.04
CA GLU A 282 -6.67 33.71 -13.02
C GLU A 282 -7.58 32.52 -12.68
N VAL A 283 -7.05 31.53 -11.97
CA VAL A 283 -7.82 30.38 -11.47
C VAL A 283 -8.37 30.71 -10.07
N PRO A 284 -9.69 30.90 -9.89
CA PRO A 284 -10.28 31.18 -8.58
C PRO A 284 -10.33 29.87 -7.75
N VAL A 285 -9.25 29.57 -7.04
CA VAL A 285 -9.03 28.28 -6.35
C VAL A 285 -10.15 27.95 -5.35
N GLU A 286 -10.62 28.91 -4.57
CA GLU A 286 -11.71 28.70 -3.61
C GLU A 286 -13.03 28.32 -4.32
N GLU A 287 -13.31 28.95 -5.47
CA GLU A 287 -14.51 28.65 -6.25
C GLU A 287 -14.39 27.28 -6.94
N LEU A 288 -13.20 26.94 -7.42
CA LEU A 288 -12.91 25.60 -7.95
C LEU A 288 -13.18 24.53 -6.88
N GLN A 289 -12.70 24.70 -5.65
CA GLN A 289 -12.90 23.74 -4.56
C GLN A 289 -14.38 23.51 -4.23
N LYS A 290 -15.23 24.54 -4.30
CA LYS A 290 -16.68 24.38 -4.10
C LYS A 290 -17.32 23.48 -5.14
N ASN A 291 -16.76 23.42 -6.35
CA ASN A 291 -17.28 22.64 -7.46
C ASN A 291 -16.65 21.26 -7.61
N LEU A 292 -15.69 20.90 -6.75
CA LEU A 292 -15.04 19.59 -6.74
C LEU A 292 -15.58 18.69 -5.62
N SER A 293 -15.82 17.43 -5.93
CA SER A 293 -16.10 16.38 -4.96
C SER A 293 -14.83 16.05 -4.15
N PRO A 294 -14.96 15.56 -2.90
CA PRO A 294 -13.82 15.00 -2.18
C PRO A 294 -13.13 13.92 -3.03
N PRO A 295 -11.79 13.81 -2.99
CA PRO A 295 -11.10 12.80 -3.75
C PRO A 295 -11.48 11.40 -3.25
N THR A 296 -11.69 10.48 -4.18
CA THR A 296 -11.98 9.05 -3.93
C THR A 296 -10.94 8.15 -4.61
N ALA A 297 -9.99 8.76 -5.31
CA ALA A 297 -8.99 8.10 -6.11
C ALA A 297 -7.71 8.96 -6.20
N GLY A 298 -6.67 8.39 -6.78
CA GLY A 298 -5.47 9.13 -7.18
C GLY A 298 -4.83 8.55 -8.45
N ILE A 299 -3.76 9.18 -8.90
CA ILE A 299 -2.97 8.70 -10.03
C ILE A 299 -2.21 7.42 -9.61
N CYS A 300 -2.03 6.51 -10.56
CA CYS A 300 -1.30 5.26 -10.41
C CYS A 300 0.00 5.40 -9.61
N TYR A 301 0.18 4.60 -8.56
CA TYR A 301 1.39 4.63 -7.71
C TYR A 301 2.30 3.40 -7.94
N ALA A 302 1.75 2.19 -7.72
CA ALA A 302 2.47 0.92 -7.86
C ALA A 302 2.08 0.11 -9.11
N GLN A 303 1.14 0.59 -9.93
CA GLN A 303 0.64 -0.02 -11.17
C GLN A 303 -0.07 -1.37 -10.98
N CYS A 304 0.61 -2.41 -10.51
CA CYS A 304 0.05 -3.76 -10.38
C CYS A 304 -1.25 -3.93 -9.57
N PRO A 305 -1.62 -3.09 -8.56
CA PRO A 305 -2.85 -3.29 -7.79
C PRO A 305 -4.12 -3.43 -8.63
N MET A 306 -4.20 -2.74 -9.78
CA MET A 306 -5.39 -2.81 -10.62
C MET A 306 -5.42 -3.99 -11.59
N ILE A 307 -4.26 -4.50 -11.98
CA ILE A 307 -4.18 -5.80 -12.64
C ILE A 307 -4.76 -6.87 -11.71
N TYR A 308 -4.36 -6.93 -10.43
CA TYR A 308 -4.92 -7.90 -9.47
C TYR A 308 -6.42 -7.70 -9.23
N TRP A 309 -6.88 -6.45 -9.13
CA TRP A 309 -8.31 -6.13 -9.01
C TRP A 309 -9.15 -6.72 -10.15
N SER A 310 -8.61 -6.81 -11.38
CA SER A 310 -9.32 -7.43 -12.51
C SER A 310 -9.63 -8.93 -12.32
N PHE A 311 -8.94 -9.58 -11.37
CA PHE A 311 -9.14 -10.97 -10.96
C PHE A 311 -9.95 -11.11 -9.66
N LYS A 312 -10.39 -10.01 -9.05
CA LYS A 312 -11.08 -10.01 -7.75
C LYS A 312 -12.26 -10.98 -7.72
N GLY A 313 -12.24 -11.89 -6.75
CA GLY A 313 -13.28 -12.89 -6.53
C GLY A 313 -13.37 -14.00 -7.57
N LYS A 314 -12.44 -14.08 -8.54
CA LYS A 314 -12.43 -15.11 -9.58
C LYS A 314 -11.65 -16.34 -9.15
N THR A 315 -12.03 -17.48 -9.74
CA THR A 315 -11.27 -18.74 -9.65
C THR A 315 -10.58 -19.01 -10.98
N ILE A 316 -9.26 -19.00 -10.99
CA ILE A 316 -8.41 -19.26 -12.17
C ILE A 316 -8.37 -20.77 -12.42
N ALA A 317 -8.56 -21.18 -13.68
CA ALA A 317 -8.41 -22.58 -14.08
C ALA A 317 -6.94 -23.01 -14.03
N GLU A 318 -6.64 -24.26 -13.64
CA GLU A 318 -5.26 -24.75 -13.58
C GLU A 318 -4.55 -24.67 -14.94
N SER A 319 -5.28 -24.89 -16.03
CA SER A 319 -4.78 -24.78 -17.40
C SER A 319 -4.39 -23.36 -17.81
N SER A 320 -4.77 -22.35 -17.04
CA SER A 320 -4.43 -20.94 -17.25
C SER A 320 -3.26 -20.49 -16.38
N LEU A 321 -2.69 -21.36 -15.54
CA LEU A 321 -1.54 -21.04 -14.69
C LEU A 321 -0.21 -21.44 -15.36
N PRO A 322 0.85 -20.62 -15.22
CA PRO A 322 0.83 -19.30 -14.59
C PRO A 322 0.17 -18.26 -15.51
N VAL A 323 -0.62 -17.36 -14.92
CA VAL A 323 -1.06 -16.14 -15.60
C VAL A 323 0.14 -15.20 -15.65
N MET A 324 0.50 -14.72 -16.84
CA MET A 324 1.62 -13.79 -17.05
C MET A 324 1.14 -12.66 -17.95
N VAL A 325 0.91 -11.49 -17.37
CA VAL A 325 0.37 -10.32 -18.07
C VAL A 325 1.22 -9.09 -17.80
N TYR A 326 1.15 -8.05 -18.64
CA TYR A 326 1.83 -6.78 -18.38
C TYR A 326 1.03 -5.60 -18.90
N ASP A 327 1.11 -4.46 -18.20
CA ASP A 327 0.66 -3.16 -18.69
C ASP A 327 1.85 -2.26 -18.98
N LYS A 328 1.76 -1.44 -20.02
CA LYS A 328 2.76 -0.41 -20.36
C LYS A 328 2.13 0.97 -20.56
N THR A 329 0.84 1.09 -20.29
CA THR A 329 0.07 2.28 -20.64
C THR A 329 -0.04 3.24 -19.47
N ALA A 330 -0.03 2.72 -18.23
CA ALA A 330 -0.19 3.54 -17.05
C ALA A 330 1.02 4.41 -16.73
N ILE A 331 0.77 5.72 -16.68
CA ILE A 331 1.71 6.68 -16.12
C ILE A 331 1.61 6.60 -14.60
N SER A 332 2.75 6.32 -13.96
CA SER A 332 2.84 6.24 -12.51
C SER A 332 3.32 7.58 -11.95
N ALA A 333 2.76 7.99 -10.81
CA ALA A 333 3.09 9.23 -10.15
C ALA A 333 3.38 9.03 -8.66
N ARG A 334 4.42 9.72 -8.18
CA ARG A 334 4.86 9.74 -6.78
C ARG A 334 5.25 11.16 -6.41
N TYR A 335 4.71 11.69 -5.32
CA TYR A 335 5.16 12.96 -4.79
C TYR A 335 6.50 12.75 -4.08
N GLU A 336 7.60 12.94 -4.81
CA GLU A 336 8.95 12.76 -4.26
C GLU A 336 9.32 13.99 -3.42
N SER A 337 9.74 13.77 -2.17
CA SER A 337 10.17 14.85 -1.28
C SER A 337 11.51 15.45 -1.74
N GLY A 338 11.70 16.75 -1.49
CA GLY A 338 12.93 17.46 -1.86
C GLY A 338 12.77 18.39 -3.07
N GLY A 339 13.93 18.74 -3.65
CA GLY A 339 14.04 19.69 -4.76
C GLY A 339 13.71 19.07 -6.12
N ARG A 340 13.98 19.82 -7.19
CA ARG A 340 13.91 19.30 -8.56
C ARG A 340 15.12 18.39 -8.82
N HIS A 341 14.87 17.17 -9.28
CA HIS A 341 15.88 16.18 -9.65
C HIS A 341 15.88 15.95 -11.18
N GLY A 342 16.88 15.23 -11.69
CA GLY A 342 16.93 14.82 -13.08
C GLY A 342 15.95 13.68 -13.37
N ILE A 343 16.05 13.06 -14.56
CA ILE A 343 15.12 11.99 -14.94
C ILE A 343 15.34 10.68 -14.14
N GLU A 344 16.41 10.58 -13.34
CA GLU A 344 16.63 9.48 -12.38
C GLU A 344 15.59 9.44 -11.25
N ARG A 345 14.99 10.58 -10.91
CA ARG A 345 13.99 10.69 -9.84
C ARG A 345 12.94 11.73 -10.21
N VAL A 346 11.78 11.26 -10.66
CA VAL A 346 10.69 12.09 -11.18
C VAL A 346 9.39 11.80 -10.45
N ASP A 347 8.51 12.80 -10.41
CA ASP A 347 7.17 12.65 -9.85
C ASP A 347 6.23 11.93 -10.81
N GLU A 348 6.52 11.94 -12.11
CA GLU A 348 5.74 11.29 -13.16
C GLU A 348 6.66 10.44 -14.04
N PHE A 349 6.45 9.13 -14.06
CA PHE A 349 7.30 8.18 -14.77
C PHE A 349 6.52 7.15 -15.57
N HIS A 350 7.21 6.59 -16.57
CA HIS A 350 6.71 5.55 -17.46
C HIS A 350 7.30 4.22 -17.04
N ARG A 351 6.43 3.24 -16.85
CA ARG A 351 6.83 1.91 -16.41
C ARG A 351 6.04 0.84 -17.16
N ILE A 352 6.73 -0.24 -17.50
CA ILE A 352 6.09 -1.49 -17.87
C ILE A 352 5.96 -2.33 -16.59
N GLU A 353 4.76 -2.81 -16.30
CA GLU A 353 4.44 -3.57 -15.10
C GLU A 353 3.95 -4.97 -15.47
N PRO A 354 4.85 -5.96 -15.58
CA PRO A 354 4.53 -7.38 -15.61
C PRO A 354 4.02 -7.84 -14.25
N VAL A 355 2.93 -8.60 -14.28
CA VAL A 355 2.28 -9.24 -13.14
C VAL A 355 2.10 -10.73 -13.47
N TYR A 356 2.36 -11.56 -12.47
CA TYR A 356 2.22 -13.00 -12.61
C TYR A 356 1.53 -13.64 -11.40
N ILE A 357 0.70 -14.64 -11.67
CA ILE A 357 -0.06 -15.42 -10.67
C ILE A 357 0.12 -16.90 -11.01
N GLY A 358 0.55 -17.70 -10.04
CA GLY A 358 0.86 -19.12 -10.26
C GLY A 358 1.07 -19.84 -8.94
N THR A 359 1.47 -21.11 -9.02
CA THR A 359 1.95 -21.84 -7.83
C THR A 359 3.31 -21.31 -7.40
N ARG A 360 3.71 -21.57 -6.15
CA ARG A 360 5.03 -21.20 -5.63
C ARG A 360 6.16 -21.65 -6.57
N GLU A 361 6.14 -22.91 -7.00
CA GLU A 361 7.19 -23.51 -7.85
C GLU A 361 7.24 -22.86 -9.24
N GLN A 362 6.07 -22.57 -9.83
CA GLN A 362 5.97 -21.86 -11.10
C GLN A 362 6.60 -20.46 -11.00
N LEU A 363 6.33 -19.73 -9.91
CA LEU A 363 6.84 -18.37 -9.75
C LEU A 363 8.33 -18.34 -9.41
N LEU A 364 8.85 -19.30 -8.64
CA LEU A 364 10.28 -19.43 -8.41
C LEU A 364 11.03 -19.76 -9.71
N SER A 365 10.48 -20.64 -10.55
CA SER A 365 11.05 -20.91 -11.88
C SER A 365 10.98 -19.69 -12.79
N LEU A 366 9.86 -18.95 -12.78
CA LEU A 366 9.72 -17.73 -13.56
C LEU A 366 10.71 -16.64 -13.12
N ARG A 367 10.98 -16.51 -11.83
CA ARG A 367 11.98 -15.58 -11.29
C ARG A 367 13.35 -15.82 -11.91
N GLU A 368 13.83 -17.06 -11.92
CA GLU A 368 15.14 -17.37 -12.52
C GLU A 368 15.18 -17.02 -14.02
N LYS A 369 14.10 -17.34 -14.75
CA LYS A 369 13.98 -16.97 -16.18
C LYS A 369 13.97 -15.45 -16.39
N LEU A 370 13.27 -14.69 -15.56
CA LEU A 370 13.27 -13.23 -15.61
C LEU A 370 14.67 -12.67 -15.29
N LEU A 371 15.36 -13.20 -14.27
CA LEU A 371 16.73 -12.83 -13.95
C LEU A 371 17.68 -13.06 -15.14
N GLU A 372 17.56 -14.20 -15.83
CA GLU A 372 18.34 -14.50 -17.03
C GLU A 372 18.06 -13.48 -18.15
N ARG A 373 16.79 -13.15 -18.40
CA ARG A 373 16.42 -12.15 -19.42
C ARG A 373 16.93 -10.75 -19.08
N TYR A 374 16.80 -10.32 -17.82
CA TYR A 374 17.35 -9.03 -17.39
C TYR A 374 18.87 -9.01 -17.49
N ARG A 375 19.56 -10.09 -17.10
CA ARG A 375 21.03 -10.21 -17.28
C ARG A 375 21.42 -10.09 -18.74
N HIS A 376 20.70 -10.75 -19.66
CA HIS A 376 20.94 -10.63 -21.09
C HIS A 376 20.83 -9.17 -21.56
N VAL A 377 19.75 -8.48 -21.21
CA VAL A 377 19.57 -7.07 -21.58
C VAL A 377 20.70 -6.21 -21.00
N PHE A 378 20.99 -6.33 -19.71
CA PHE A 378 21.94 -5.44 -19.04
C PHE A 378 23.39 -5.71 -19.40
N ASN A 379 23.76 -6.97 -19.67
CA ASN A 379 25.13 -7.33 -20.04
C ASN A 379 25.38 -7.22 -21.55
N ASP A 380 24.47 -7.72 -22.39
CA ASP A 380 24.74 -7.94 -23.80
C ASP A 380 24.18 -6.83 -24.70
N ILE A 381 23.09 -6.18 -24.26
CA ILE A 381 22.44 -5.12 -25.03
C ILE A 381 22.89 -3.74 -24.54
N PHE A 382 22.79 -3.49 -23.23
CA PHE A 382 23.14 -2.20 -22.63
C PHE A 382 24.61 -2.12 -22.20
N ASP A 383 25.27 -3.26 -21.98
CA ASP A 383 26.66 -3.35 -21.53
C ASP A 383 26.93 -2.57 -20.22
N LEU A 384 26.01 -2.64 -19.26
CA LEU A 384 26.09 -1.89 -18.00
C LEU A 384 27.07 -2.52 -17.01
N GLU A 385 27.60 -1.68 -16.13
CA GLU A 385 28.09 -2.07 -14.81
C GLU A 385 26.95 -1.94 -13.79
N TRP A 386 26.55 -3.06 -13.20
CA TRP A 386 25.37 -3.15 -12.33
C TRP A 386 25.49 -4.30 -11.32
N ARG A 387 24.61 -4.31 -10.32
CA ARG A 387 24.55 -5.32 -9.25
C ARG A 387 23.12 -5.65 -8.87
N MET A 388 22.95 -6.75 -8.13
CA MET A 388 21.68 -7.15 -7.54
C MET A 388 21.81 -7.31 -6.04
N ALA A 389 20.76 -6.92 -5.32
CA ALA A 389 20.66 -7.12 -3.89
C ALA A 389 19.27 -7.60 -3.50
N TRP A 390 19.20 -8.44 -2.45
CA TRP A 390 17.95 -8.60 -1.72
C TRP A 390 17.70 -7.35 -0.89
N VAL A 391 16.48 -6.82 -1.02
CA VAL A 391 16.06 -5.62 -0.31
C VAL A 391 14.80 -5.85 0.52
N THR A 392 14.50 -4.90 1.42
CA THR A 392 13.19 -4.84 2.06
C THR A 392 12.08 -4.82 0.98
N PRO A 393 11.08 -5.71 1.03
CA PRO A 393 10.11 -5.81 -0.06
C PRO A 393 9.28 -4.53 -0.22
N TRP A 394 9.14 -4.06 -1.47
CA TRP A 394 8.47 -2.79 -1.77
C TRP A 394 7.04 -2.72 -1.19
N TYR A 395 6.32 -3.84 -1.19
CA TYR A 395 4.92 -3.92 -0.75
C TYR A 395 4.77 -3.84 0.78
N MET A 396 5.84 -4.12 1.54
CA MET A 396 5.86 -3.92 2.98
C MET A 396 6.13 -2.46 3.29
N GLN A 397 7.17 -1.90 2.66
CA GLN A 397 7.51 -0.48 2.77
C GLN A 397 6.30 0.40 2.42
N GLN A 398 5.67 0.15 1.26
CA GLN A 398 4.51 0.92 0.80
C GLN A 398 3.24 0.68 1.63
N ALA A 399 3.20 -0.38 2.43
CA ALA A 399 2.14 -0.61 3.42
C ALA A 399 2.50 -0.04 4.81
N GLY A 400 3.61 0.68 4.95
CA GLY A 400 4.07 1.24 6.23
C GLY A 400 4.53 0.19 7.23
N LYS A 401 4.74 -1.05 6.78
CA LYS A 401 5.19 -2.16 7.62
C LYS A 401 6.72 -2.16 7.71
N ILE A 402 7.22 -2.30 8.93
CA ILE A 402 8.65 -2.38 9.24
C ILE A 402 8.96 -3.79 9.71
N GLY A 403 10.02 -4.42 9.18
CA GLY A 403 10.47 -5.75 9.58
C GLY A 403 10.89 -6.65 8.42
N ASP A 404 11.65 -7.70 8.72
CA ASP A 404 12.05 -8.77 7.80
C ASP A 404 11.21 -10.02 8.09
N GLU A 405 9.95 -10.01 7.64
CA GLU A 405 9.12 -11.24 7.59
C GLU A 405 9.32 -12.00 6.28
N SER A 406 10.32 -11.60 5.48
CA SER A 406 10.52 -12.09 4.12
C SER A 406 11.40 -13.34 4.12
N THR A 407 10.96 -14.40 3.44
CA THR A 407 11.81 -15.57 3.15
C THR A 407 12.55 -15.34 1.83
N GLN A 408 13.60 -16.11 1.52
CA GLN A 408 14.21 -16.05 0.18
C GLN A 408 13.22 -16.37 -0.96
N ASP A 409 12.07 -16.98 -0.66
CA ASP A 409 11.03 -17.26 -1.65
C ASP A 409 10.13 -16.05 -1.90
N THR A 410 9.88 -15.23 -0.89
CA THR A 410 9.00 -14.05 -0.93
C THR A 410 9.81 -12.81 -0.60
N GLY A 411 10.05 -11.94 -1.58
CA GLY A 411 10.88 -10.77 -1.36
C GLY A 411 11.01 -9.91 -2.61
N THR A 412 11.92 -8.94 -2.57
CA THR A 412 12.26 -8.10 -3.72
C THR A 412 13.77 -8.15 -3.97
N ILE A 413 14.14 -8.37 -5.23
CA ILE A 413 15.49 -8.20 -5.73
C ILE A 413 15.53 -6.85 -6.44
N ASP A 414 16.38 -5.95 -5.95
CA ASP A 414 16.68 -4.70 -6.64
C ASP A 414 17.93 -4.86 -7.50
N PHE A 415 17.92 -4.14 -8.62
CA PHE A 415 18.99 -4.04 -9.57
C PHE A 415 19.50 -2.61 -9.54
N GLU A 416 20.79 -2.45 -9.35
CA GLU A 416 21.41 -1.15 -9.12
C GLU A 416 22.52 -0.91 -10.13
N ALA A 417 22.53 0.25 -10.77
CA ALA A 417 23.54 0.64 -11.74
C ALA A 417 24.54 1.62 -11.13
N TYR A 418 25.82 1.46 -11.48
CA TYR A 418 26.82 2.45 -11.15
C TYR A 418 26.57 3.74 -11.96
N MET A 419 26.67 4.89 -11.29
CA MET A 419 26.43 6.21 -11.88
C MET A 419 27.73 7.02 -11.82
N PRO A 420 28.56 7.03 -12.88
CA PRO A 420 29.92 7.59 -12.81
C PRO A 420 29.97 9.06 -12.33
N TYR A 421 28.99 9.87 -12.71
CA TYR A 421 28.91 11.27 -12.31
C TYR A 421 28.66 11.51 -10.80
N ARG A 422 28.29 10.46 -10.04
CA ARG A 422 28.05 10.54 -8.59
C ARG A 422 29.32 10.30 -7.75
N GLY A 423 30.43 9.87 -8.36
CA GLY A 423 31.69 9.64 -7.66
C GLY A 423 32.21 8.20 -7.79
N SER A 424 33.02 7.78 -6.81
CA SER A 424 33.65 6.44 -6.80
C SER A 424 32.61 5.34 -6.55
N ARG A 425 32.95 4.09 -6.87
CA ARG A 425 32.07 2.93 -6.65
C ARG A 425 31.80 2.66 -5.17
N GLN A 426 32.75 3.04 -4.31
CA GLN A 426 32.73 2.81 -2.87
C GLN A 426 31.95 3.90 -2.13
N ASP A 427 32.07 5.15 -2.58
CA ASP A 427 31.58 6.31 -1.82
C ASP A 427 30.27 6.87 -2.39
N SER A 428 29.84 6.44 -3.58
CA SER A 428 28.62 6.92 -4.23
C SER A 428 27.46 5.92 -4.16
N GLU A 429 26.25 6.45 -4.07
CA GLU A 429 25.03 5.67 -4.16
C GLU A 429 24.77 5.20 -5.60
N TRP A 430 24.62 3.89 -5.75
CA TRP A 430 24.18 3.26 -6.99
C TRP A 430 22.68 3.52 -7.20
N LEU A 431 22.25 3.64 -8.45
CA LEU A 431 20.85 3.90 -8.77
C LEU A 431 20.10 2.58 -8.90
N GLU A 432 19.13 2.30 -8.02
CA GLU A 432 18.12 1.25 -8.29
C GLU A 432 17.42 1.60 -9.60
N PHE A 433 17.33 0.67 -10.54
CA PHE A 433 16.73 0.95 -11.86
C PHE A 433 15.80 -0.14 -12.36
N GLN A 434 15.71 -1.26 -11.63
CA GLN A 434 14.83 -2.38 -11.91
C GLN A 434 14.60 -3.16 -10.61
N ASN A 435 13.42 -3.75 -10.48
CA ASN A 435 13.11 -4.69 -9.39
C ASN A 435 12.41 -5.95 -9.89
N LEU A 436 12.44 -6.99 -9.08
CA LEU A 436 11.71 -8.25 -9.30
C LEU A 436 11.21 -8.80 -7.97
N SER A 437 9.90 -9.04 -7.85
CA SER A 437 9.28 -9.40 -6.57
C SER A 437 8.41 -10.64 -6.65
N ILE A 438 8.47 -11.47 -5.60
CA ILE A 438 7.46 -12.48 -5.29
C ILE A 438 6.77 -12.06 -3.99
N LEU A 439 5.45 -11.94 -4.05
CA LEU A 439 4.60 -11.31 -3.04
C LEU A 439 3.92 -12.34 -2.13
N GLY A 440 4.16 -13.64 -2.37
CA GLY A 440 3.38 -14.72 -1.76
C GLY A 440 1.91 -14.60 -2.09
N ASP A 441 1.05 -14.83 -1.11
CA ASP A 441 -0.40 -14.75 -1.23
C ASP A 441 -0.97 -13.34 -0.96
N LYS A 442 -0.15 -12.32 -0.66
CA LYS A 442 -0.63 -10.99 -0.23
C LYS A 442 -1.77 -10.44 -1.10
N TYR A 443 -1.54 -10.38 -2.42
CA TYR A 443 -2.53 -9.85 -3.37
C TYR A 443 -3.62 -10.88 -3.69
N ILE A 444 -3.31 -12.17 -3.61
CA ILE A 444 -4.27 -13.26 -3.77
C ILE A 444 -5.35 -13.15 -2.68
N SER A 445 -4.93 -13.06 -1.43
CA SER A 445 -5.77 -12.90 -0.25
C SER A 445 -6.52 -11.55 -0.25
N ALA A 446 -5.84 -10.44 -0.57
CA ALA A 446 -6.48 -9.10 -0.61
C ALA A 446 -7.65 -9.00 -1.60
N PHE A 447 -7.55 -9.70 -2.74
CA PHE A 447 -8.56 -9.70 -3.80
C PHE A 447 -9.41 -10.97 -3.86
N ASN A 448 -9.23 -11.91 -2.93
CA ASN A 448 -9.93 -13.20 -2.90
C ASN A 448 -9.85 -13.92 -4.27
N ILE A 449 -8.63 -13.98 -4.82
CA ILE A 449 -8.33 -14.72 -6.05
C ILE A 449 -8.11 -16.18 -5.66
N LYS A 450 -8.73 -17.11 -6.40
CA LYS A 450 -8.64 -18.54 -6.11
C LYS A 450 -8.14 -19.30 -7.33
N SER A 451 -7.68 -20.52 -7.13
CA SER A 451 -7.57 -21.51 -8.20
C SER A 451 -8.58 -22.64 -7.97
N GLN A 452 -8.68 -23.56 -8.92
CA GLN A 452 -9.51 -24.75 -8.76
C GLN A 452 -8.97 -25.72 -7.69
N ARG A 453 -7.64 -25.84 -7.55
CA ARG A 453 -6.99 -26.83 -6.69
C ARG A 453 -5.73 -26.30 -5.99
N SER A 454 -4.89 -25.57 -6.70
CA SER A 454 -3.56 -25.15 -6.26
C SER A 454 -3.57 -23.93 -5.33
N GLU A 455 -2.63 -23.86 -4.37
CA GLU A 455 -2.38 -22.60 -3.66
C GLU A 455 -1.73 -21.58 -4.59
N LEU A 456 -2.24 -20.35 -4.57
CA LEU A 456 -1.78 -19.30 -5.47
C LEU A 456 -0.87 -18.32 -4.75
N TRP A 457 0.23 -18.02 -5.41
CA TRP A 457 1.10 -16.89 -5.13
C TRP A 457 1.05 -15.89 -6.29
N SER A 458 1.62 -14.72 -6.05
CA SER A 458 1.75 -13.66 -7.05
C SER A 458 3.11 -12.97 -7.01
N GLY A 459 3.43 -12.25 -8.06
CA GLY A 459 4.57 -11.34 -8.12
C GLY A 459 4.45 -10.31 -9.23
N CYS A 460 5.37 -9.36 -9.25
CA CYS A 460 5.46 -8.32 -10.27
C CYS A 460 6.91 -7.84 -10.44
N SER A 461 7.17 -7.04 -11.47
CA SER A 461 8.52 -6.53 -11.79
C SER A 461 8.48 -5.17 -12.47
N GLY A 462 8.67 -4.07 -11.73
CA GLY A 462 8.52 -2.73 -12.32
C GLY A 462 9.69 -2.32 -13.22
N ILE A 463 9.47 -2.21 -14.54
CA ILE A 463 10.48 -1.76 -15.50
C ILE A 463 10.37 -0.25 -15.73
N GLY A 464 11.16 0.53 -14.97
CA GLY A 464 11.15 2.00 -15.03
C GLY A 464 11.97 2.55 -16.20
N LEU A 465 11.29 3.05 -17.24
CA LEU A 465 11.96 3.46 -18.48
C LEU A 465 12.90 4.64 -18.29
N GLN A 466 12.53 5.60 -17.44
CA GLN A 466 13.41 6.72 -17.11
C GLN A 466 14.68 6.25 -16.42
N ARG A 467 14.60 5.31 -15.46
CA ARG A 467 15.77 4.83 -14.75
C ARG A 467 16.67 3.96 -15.62
N TRP A 468 16.11 3.12 -16.51
CA TRP A 468 16.87 2.44 -17.56
C TRP A 468 17.61 3.44 -18.45
N THR A 469 16.92 4.48 -18.88
CA THR A 469 17.51 5.57 -19.70
C THR A 469 18.65 6.25 -18.96
N THR A 470 18.46 6.65 -17.71
CA THR A 470 19.50 7.32 -16.91
C THR A 470 20.70 6.41 -16.69
N ALA A 471 20.50 5.15 -16.29
CA ALA A 471 21.57 4.19 -16.07
C ALA A 471 22.41 3.97 -17.34
N PHE A 472 21.75 3.78 -18.48
CA PHE A 472 22.41 3.61 -19.78
C PHE A 472 23.21 4.86 -20.18
N LEU A 473 22.57 6.03 -20.21
CA LEU A 473 23.22 7.24 -20.67
C LEU A 473 24.33 7.68 -19.72
N ALA A 474 24.17 7.53 -18.40
CA ALA A 474 25.22 7.82 -17.43
C ALA A 474 26.49 6.98 -17.64
N GLN A 475 26.39 5.78 -18.21
CA GLN A 475 27.55 4.93 -18.50
C GLN A 475 28.03 4.98 -19.95
N LYS A 476 27.16 5.30 -20.91
CA LYS A 476 27.46 5.22 -22.36
C LYS A 476 27.52 6.56 -23.08
N GLY A 477 27.13 7.65 -22.42
CA GLY A 477 27.10 8.99 -23.01
C GLY A 477 25.95 9.20 -23.98
N LEU A 478 25.90 10.41 -24.53
CA LEU A 478 24.82 10.85 -25.44
C LEU A 478 25.16 10.68 -26.93
N ASN A 479 26.34 10.17 -27.29
CA ASN A 479 26.71 9.96 -28.71
C ASN A 479 26.25 8.57 -29.19
N PRO A 480 25.25 8.47 -30.09
CA PRO A 480 24.73 7.20 -30.56
C PRO A 480 25.78 6.31 -31.23
N GLU A 481 26.76 6.88 -31.92
CA GLU A 481 27.82 6.13 -32.60
C GLU A 481 28.72 5.34 -31.63
N LYS A 482 28.78 5.77 -30.37
CA LYS A 482 29.56 5.13 -29.31
C LYS A 482 28.76 4.14 -28.48
N TRP A 483 27.47 3.97 -28.76
CA TRP A 483 26.65 3.03 -28.01
C TRP A 483 26.99 1.57 -28.37
N PRO A 484 26.76 0.63 -27.42
CA PRO A 484 26.97 -0.79 -27.65
C PRO A 484 26.23 -1.27 -28.89
N GLU A 485 26.84 -2.19 -29.65
CA GLU A 485 26.23 -2.75 -30.86
C GLU A 485 24.87 -3.38 -30.55
N GLY A 486 24.73 -4.04 -29.39
CA GLY A 486 23.47 -4.60 -28.92
C GLY A 486 22.35 -3.56 -28.87
N PHE A 487 22.59 -2.38 -28.30
CA PHE A 487 21.61 -1.29 -28.27
C PHE A 487 21.37 -0.66 -29.64
N ARG A 488 22.43 -0.46 -30.45
CA ARG A 488 22.32 0.15 -31.78
C ARG A 488 21.47 -0.66 -32.77
N LYS A 489 21.33 -1.97 -32.57
CA LYS A 489 20.36 -2.81 -33.31
C LYS A 489 18.91 -2.30 -33.19
N TYR A 490 18.60 -1.62 -32.09
CA TYR A 490 17.29 -1.04 -31.82
C TYR A 490 17.20 0.46 -32.12
N LEU A 491 18.32 1.17 -31.99
CA LEU A 491 18.41 2.61 -32.24
C LEU A 491 19.81 2.99 -32.74
N ASP A 492 20.02 2.90 -34.05
CA ASP A 492 21.30 3.25 -34.67
C ASP A 492 21.48 4.77 -34.83
N ARG A 493 20.38 5.51 -35.03
CA ARG A 493 20.39 6.96 -35.21
C ARG A 493 19.28 7.61 -34.43
N LEU A 494 19.57 8.78 -33.87
CA LEU A 494 18.56 9.62 -33.24
C LEU A 494 17.76 10.39 -34.29
N PRO A 495 16.46 10.63 -34.04
CA PRO A 495 15.68 11.53 -34.88
C PRO A 495 16.23 12.97 -34.78
N GLU A 496 15.99 13.76 -35.81
CA GLU A 496 16.37 15.17 -35.81
C GLU A 496 15.66 15.95 -34.69
N GLY A 497 16.41 16.84 -34.04
CA GLY A 497 15.89 17.71 -33.01
C GLY A 497 15.18 18.93 -33.58
N ILE A 498 14.42 19.60 -32.71
CA ILE A 498 13.88 20.92 -33.02
C ILE A 498 14.97 21.95 -32.75
N GLN A 499 15.36 22.72 -33.77
CA GLN A 499 16.28 23.84 -33.62
C GLN A 499 15.51 25.09 -33.14
N PHE A 500 16.11 25.81 -32.20
CA PHE A 500 15.60 27.08 -31.69
C PHE A 500 16.61 28.19 -32.06
N LEU A 501 16.10 29.36 -32.44
CA LEU A 501 16.90 30.54 -32.77
C LEU A 501 17.38 31.28 -31.52
#